data_AF-A0A833W8W8-F1
#
_entry.id   AF-A0A833W8W8-F1
#
_cell.length_a   1.000
_cell.length_b   1.000
_cell.length_c   1.000
_cell.angle_alpha   90.00
_cell.angle_beta   90.00
_cell.angle_gamma   90.00
#
_symmetry.space_group_name_H-M   'P 1'
#
loop_
_entity.id
_entity.type
_entity.pdbx_description
1 polymer ?
#
loop_
_entity_poly.entity_id
_entity_poly.type
_entity_poly.pdbx_seq_one_letter_code
_entity_poly.pdbx_strand_id
1 'polypeptide(L)'
;MDITPGEIHIRERTKGSYRYLEFFSTNILPFELVATKQATWAYFKGIEKHLGYGNLYKKAAKDLDEPFTVVEDLTKELYAGKARADIRIRQVIRRYVEDEQDVVIRVYRAMPIEIKLFDDMSKTSKTL
;
A
#
# COMPACT_ATOMS: atom_id res chain seq x y z
N MET A 1 3.98 -15.50 -1.82
CA MET A 1 5.26 -15.13 -1.20
C MET A 1 5.26 -15.80 0.15
N ASP A 2 6.03 -16.87 0.29
CA ASP A 2 6.20 -17.54 1.59
C ASP A 2 7.23 -16.72 2.35
N ILE A 3 6.75 -15.84 3.24
CA ILE A 3 7.62 -15.02 4.07
C ILE A 3 8.02 -15.88 5.27
N THR A 4 9.31 -16.15 5.42
CA THR A 4 9.81 -16.89 6.57
C THR A 4 9.89 -15.97 7.79
N PRO A 5 9.67 -16.46 9.03
CA PRO A 5 9.70 -15.62 10.22
C PRO A 5 11.01 -14.84 10.44
N GLY A 6 12.12 -15.30 9.84
CA GLY A 6 13.41 -14.60 9.88
C GLY A 6 13.49 -13.38 8.97
N GLU A 7 12.61 -13.23 7.99
CA GLU A 7 12.57 -12.11 7.03
C GLU A 7 11.76 -10.91 7.54
N ILE A 8 11.09 -11.06 8.69
CA ILE A 8 10.23 -10.06 9.30
C ILE A 8 10.80 -9.64 10.65
N HIS A 9 11.11 -8.35 10.80
CA HIS A 9 11.56 -7.79 12.07
C HIS A 9 10.63 -6.69 12.55
N ILE A 10 10.13 -6.79 13.78
CA ILE A 10 9.55 -5.66 14.50
C ILE A 10 10.69 -4.97 15.24
N ARG A 11 10.98 -3.73 14.88
CA ARG A 11 12.04 -2.92 15.51
C ARG A 11 11.42 -1.79 16.31
N GLU A 12 11.94 -1.57 17.51
CA GLU A 12 11.58 -0.46 18.39
C GLU A 12 12.78 0.46 18.57
N ARG A 13 12.62 1.76 18.31
CA ARG A 13 13.69 2.74 18.51
C ARG A 13 13.44 3.50 19.81
N THR A 14 14.36 3.34 20.76
CA THR A 14 14.27 3.87 22.14
C THR A 14 14.26 5.41 22.22
N LYS A 15 14.70 6.10 21.17
CA LYS A 15 14.65 7.56 21.07
C LYS A 15 13.43 7.99 20.24
N GLY A 16 12.28 8.12 20.88
CA GLY A 16 11.04 8.65 20.27
C GLY A 16 9.86 7.66 20.14
N SER A 17 9.97 6.43 20.68
CA SER A 17 8.87 5.45 20.76
C SER A 17 8.17 5.15 19.43
N TYR A 18 8.94 4.89 18.37
CA TYR A 18 8.41 4.41 17.10
C TYR A 18 8.70 2.91 16.95
N ARG A 19 7.65 2.14 16.66
CA ARG A 19 7.73 0.74 16.22
C ARG A 19 7.54 0.67 14.72
N TYR A 20 8.40 -0.05 14.03
CA TYR A 20 8.26 -0.31 12.61
C TYR A 20 8.47 -1.78 12.30
N LEU A 21 7.81 -2.21 11.23
CA LEU A 21 7.91 -3.55 10.68
C LEU A 21 8.84 -3.48 9.46
N GLU A 22 9.92 -4.24 9.50
CA GLU A 22 10.88 -4.37 8.43
C GLU A 22 10.72 -5.75 7.78
N PHE A 23 10.68 -5.76 6.44
CA PHE A 23 10.72 -6.97 5.64
C PHE A 23 11.96 -6.90 4.77
N PHE A 24 12.77 -7.96 4.76
CA PHE A 24 13.86 -8.12 3.81
C PHE A 24 13.71 -9.46 3.11
N SER A 25 14.06 -9.51 1.84
CA SER A 25 14.10 -10.76 1.08
C SER A 25 15.25 -10.68 0.08
N THR A 26 15.89 -11.82 -0.16
CA THR A 26 16.95 -11.94 -1.16
C THR A 26 16.39 -12.72 -2.34
N ASN A 27 15.98 -11.99 -3.38
CA ASN A 27 15.41 -12.59 -4.58
C ASN A 27 16.34 -12.40 -5.77
N ILE A 28 16.35 -13.36 -6.70
CA ILE A 28 16.94 -13.18 -8.01
C ILE A 28 16.01 -12.27 -8.81
N LEU A 29 16.56 -11.23 -9.44
CA LEU A 29 15.78 -10.32 -10.27
C LEU A 29 15.28 -11.06 -11.53
N PRO A 30 14.00 -10.88 -11.92
CA PRO A 30 13.45 -11.56 -13.08
C PRO A 30 13.98 -11.01 -14.43
N PHE A 31 14.68 -9.88 -14.40
CA PHE A 31 15.29 -9.17 -15.53
C PHE A 31 16.50 -8.36 -15.02
N GLU A 32 17.21 -7.67 -15.92
CA GLU A 32 18.30 -6.78 -15.54
C GLU A 32 17.86 -5.70 -14.55
N LEU A 33 18.83 -5.16 -13.79
CA LEU A 33 18.57 -4.16 -12.76
C LEU A 33 17.82 -2.94 -13.33
N VAL A 34 18.22 -2.44 -14.50
CA VAL A 34 17.55 -1.28 -15.13
C VAL A 34 16.08 -1.58 -15.45
N ALA A 35 15.78 -2.74 -16.01
CA ALA A 35 14.41 -3.17 -16.29
C ALA A 35 13.60 -3.33 -15.00
N THR A 36 14.22 -3.86 -13.93
CA THR A 36 13.62 -3.95 -12.59
C THR A 36 13.19 -2.62 -12.05
N LYS A 37 14.10 -1.66 -12.12
CA LYS A 37 13.89 -0.30 -11.66
C LYS A 37 12.70 0.33 -12.38
N GLN A 38 12.65 0.20 -13.70
CA GLN A 38 11.54 0.72 -14.51
C GLN A 38 10.19 0.04 -14.21
N ALA A 39 10.17 -1.29 -14.13
CA ALA A 39 8.96 -2.06 -13.83
C ALA A 39 8.42 -1.73 -12.43
N THR A 40 9.31 -1.61 -11.44
CA THR A 40 8.96 -1.21 -10.07
C THR A 40 8.28 0.16 -10.07
N TRP A 41 8.82 1.13 -10.81
CA TRP A 41 8.19 2.45 -10.88
C TRP A 41 6.86 2.45 -11.62
N ALA A 42 6.75 1.67 -12.70
CA ALA A 42 5.48 1.50 -13.42
C ALA A 42 4.39 0.95 -12.49
N TYR A 43 4.72 -0.05 -11.67
CA TYR A 43 3.81 -0.58 -10.64
C TYR A 43 3.35 0.50 -9.65
N PHE A 44 4.26 1.34 -9.15
CA PHE A 44 3.89 2.42 -8.23
C PHE A 44 3.09 3.57 -8.86
N LYS A 45 3.17 3.77 -10.18
CA LYS A 45 2.27 4.70 -10.90
C LYS A 45 0.89 4.09 -11.17
N GLY A 46 0.85 2.77 -11.38
CA GLY A 46 -0.33 2.02 -11.79
C GLY A 46 -1.47 1.96 -10.77
N ILE A 47 -2.58 1.33 -11.16
CA ILE A 47 -3.73 1.07 -10.28
C ILE A 47 -3.65 -0.32 -9.64
N GLU A 48 -2.86 -1.22 -10.20
CA GLU A 48 -2.75 -2.63 -9.86
C GLU A 48 -2.36 -2.80 -8.38
N LYS A 49 -1.46 -1.94 -7.89
CA LYS A 49 -1.05 -1.89 -6.48
C LYS A 49 -2.20 -1.68 -5.49
N HIS A 50 -3.32 -1.13 -5.96
CA HIS A 50 -4.51 -0.85 -5.17
C HIS A 50 -5.57 -1.94 -5.27
N LEU A 51 -5.37 -3.01 -6.05
CA LEU A 51 -6.40 -4.03 -6.27
C LEU A 51 -6.33 -5.20 -5.28
N GLY A 52 -5.31 -5.24 -4.40
CA GLY A 52 -5.24 -6.22 -3.30
C GLY A 52 -6.33 -6.00 -2.25
N TYR A 53 -6.93 -7.08 -1.73
CA TYR A 53 -7.92 -7.11 -0.64
C TYR A 53 -9.01 -6.03 -0.73
N GLY A 54 -9.92 -6.13 -1.70
CA GLY A 54 -11.13 -5.32 -1.84
C GLY A 54 -11.16 -4.40 -3.06
N ASN A 55 -12.15 -3.51 -3.16
CA ASN A 55 -12.43 -2.74 -4.38
C ASN A 55 -12.02 -1.26 -4.29
N LEU A 56 -11.53 -0.70 -5.40
CA LEU A 56 -11.21 0.73 -5.50
C LEU A 56 -12.44 1.49 -6.04
N TYR A 57 -12.99 2.41 -5.25
CA TYR A 57 -14.17 3.18 -5.66
C TYR A 57 -13.82 4.47 -6.38
N LYS A 58 -12.80 5.18 -5.89
CA LYS A 58 -12.37 6.47 -6.42
C LYS A 58 -10.87 6.58 -6.35
N LYS A 59 -10.26 7.13 -7.40
CA LYS A 59 -8.84 7.50 -7.44
C LYS A 59 -8.74 8.86 -8.12
N ALA A 60 -8.12 9.81 -7.43
CA ALA A 60 -7.65 11.06 -8.00
C ALA A 60 -6.13 11.07 -7.85
N ALA A 61 -5.41 11.07 -8.96
CA ALA A 61 -3.97 11.36 -8.97
C ALA A 61 -3.79 12.84 -9.28
N LYS A 62 -2.89 13.50 -8.57
CA LYS A 62 -2.44 14.83 -8.96
C LYS A 62 -1.33 14.66 -9.99
N ASP A 63 -1.49 15.31 -11.13
CA ASP A 63 -0.37 15.55 -12.03
C ASP A 63 0.53 16.59 -11.37
N LEU A 64 1.80 16.27 -11.23
CA LEU A 64 2.79 17.13 -10.61
C LEU A 64 3.92 17.26 -11.61
N ASP A 65 4.41 18.48 -11.82
CA ASP A 65 5.66 18.74 -12.55
C ASP A 65 6.92 18.28 -11.77
N GLU A 66 6.75 17.41 -10.76
CA GLU A 66 7.82 16.84 -9.95
C GLU A 66 8.09 15.40 -10.43
N PRO A 67 9.26 15.11 -11.03
CA PRO A 67 9.59 13.78 -11.49
C PRO A 67 9.65 12.79 -10.32
N PHE A 68 9.40 11.52 -10.62
CA PHE A 68 9.49 10.42 -9.62
C PHE A 68 8.61 10.61 -8.37
N THR A 69 7.56 11.42 -8.47
CA THR A 69 6.62 11.70 -7.39
C THR A 69 5.21 11.38 -7.83
N VAL A 70 4.46 10.66 -7.00
CA VAL A 70 3.05 10.32 -7.22
C VAL A 70 2.28 10.78 -5.99
N VAL A 71 1.24 11.59 -6.19
CA VAL A 71 0.32 12.00 -5.13
C VAL A 71 -1.08 11.54 -5.49
N GLU A 72 -1.67 10.74 -4.60
CA GLU A 72 -2.99 10.13 -4.84
C GLU A 72 -3.90 10.37 -3.63
N ASP A 73 -5.16 10.68 -3.91
CA ASP A 73 -6.29 10.57 -2.98
C ASP A 73 -7.22 9.48 -3.52
N LEU A 74 -7.50 8.47 -2.70
CA LEU A 74 -8.31 7.34 -3.12
C LEU A 74 -9.28 6.90 -2.02
N THR A 75 -10.37 6.30 -2.44
CA THR A 75 -11.33 5.63 -1.55
C THR A 75 -11.43 4.17 -1.98
N LYS A 76 -11.20 3.27 -1.03
CA LYS A 76 -11.17 1.83 -1.27
C LYS A 76 -11.94 1.11 -0.18
N GLU A 77 -12.59 0.02 -0.56
CA GLU A 77 -13.11 -1.01 0.31
C GLU A 77 -12.02 -2.01 0.69
N LEU A 78 -11.95 -2.38 1.95
CA LEU A 78 -11.09 -3.43 2.48
C LEU A 78 -11.93 -4.53 3.13
N TYR A 79 -11.49 -5.77 2.95
CA TYR A 79 -12.04 -6.93 3.64
C TYR A 79 -10.97 -7.54 4.55
N ALA A 80 -11.33 -7.78 5.81
CA ALA A 80 -10.47 -8.45 6.77
C ALA A 80 -11.30 -9.38 7.65
N GLY A 81 -11.16 -10.70 7.45
CA GLY A 81 -11.94 -11.69 8.20
C GLY A 81 -13.44 -11.46 8.04
N LYS A 82 -14.13 -11.15 9.14
CA LYS A 82 -15.57 -10.86 9.16
C LYS A 82 -15.94 -9.36 9.06
N ALA A 83 -14.97 -8.51 8.71
CA ALA A 83 -15.17 -7.07 8.64
C ALA A 83 -14.98 -6.56 7.20
N ARG A 84 -15.80 -5.57 6.85
CA ARG A 84 -15.62 -4.68 5.70
C ARG A 84 -15.33 -3.27 6.22
N ALA A 85 -14.40 -2.57 5.58
CA ALA A 85 -14.16 -1.16 5.87
C ALA A 85 -14.07 -0.34 4.57
N ASP A 86 -14.76 0.78 4.53
CA ASP A 86 -14.53 1.79 3.50
C ASP A 86 -13.53 2.81 4.05
N ILE A 87 -12.42 3.01 3.35
CA ILE A 87 -11.32 3.86 3.80
C ILE A 87 -10.98 4.92 2.76
N ARG A 88 -10.64 6.12 3.24
CA ARG A 88 -10.01 7.15 2.43
C ARG A 88 -8.50 7.15 2.69
N ILE A 89 -7.71 7.10 1.62
CA ILE A 89 -6.26 7.13 1.68
C ILE A 89 -5.77 8.37 0.94
N ARG A 90 -4.92 9.15 1.61
CA ARG A 90 -4.05 10.13 0.94
C ARG A 90 -2.62 9.66 1.04
N GLN A 91 -1.90 9.66 -0.07
CA GLN A 91 -0.52 9.17 -0.11
C GLN A 91 0.37 10.01 -1.00
N VAL A 92 1.66 9.96 -0.68
CA VAL A 92 2.75 10.44 -1.50
C VAL A 92 3.71 9.28 -1.67
N ILE A 93 4.09 9.01 -2.92
CA ILE A 93 5.12 8.03 -3.26
C ILE A 93 6.24 8.80 -3.95
N ARG A 94 7.47 8.62 -3.50
CA ARG A 94 8.67 9.21 -4.10
C ARG A 94 9.70 8.13 -4.39
N ARG A 95 10.37 8.24 -5.52
CA ARG A 95 11.41 7.31 -5.96
C ARG A 95 12.77 7.98 -6.06
N TYR A 96 13.80 7.27 -5.63
CA TYR A 96 15.20 7.68 -5.66
C TYR A 96 15.98 6.59 -6.40
N VAL A 97 16.61 6.98 -7.51
CA VAL A 97 17.35 6.05 -8.38
C VAL A 97 18.84 6.32 -8.21
N GLU A 98 19.58 5.29 -7.82
CA GLU A 98 21.05 5.28 -7.76
C GLU A 98 21.58 4.20 -8.71
N ASP A 99 22.89 4.06 -8.86
CA ASP A 99 23.48 3.11 -9.82
C ASP A 99 23.14 1.65 -9.45
N GLU A 100 23.31 1.29 -8.19
CA GLU A 100 23.08 -0.08 -7.69
C GLU A 100 21.76 -0.22 -6.90
N GLN A 101 21.06 0.89 -6.64
CA GLN A 101 19.88 0.91 -5.77
C GLN A 101 18.69 1.63 -6.41
N ASP A 102 17.49 1.26 -5.97
CA ASP A 102 16.26 1.96 -6.32
C ASP A 102 15.33 1.93 -5.12
N VAL A 103 15.09 3.10 -4.54
CA VAL A 103 14.37 3.26 -3.29
C VAL A 103 13.05 3.94 -3.58
N VAL A 104 11.95 3.26 -3.25
CA VAL A 104 10.61 3.85 -3.30
C VAL A 104 10.11 4.05 -1.88
N ILE A 105 9.87 5.31 -1.53
CA ILE A 105 9.30 5.70 -0.24
C ILE A 105 7.82 6.02 -0.46
N ARG A 106 6.95 5.30 0.24
CA ARG A 106 5.51 5.57 0.28
C ARG A 106 5.11 6.03 1.67
N VAL A 107 4.58 7.25 1.76
CA VAL A 107 3.97 7.76 2.98
C VAL A 107 2.47 7.91 2.72
N TYR A 108 1.65 7.38 3.61
CA TYR A 108 0.20 7.49 3.46
C TYR A 108 -0.49 7.69 4.79
N ARG A 109 -1.68 8.28 4.72
CA ARG A 109 -2.64 8.36 5.82
C ARG A 109 -3.93 7.70 5.37
N ALA A 110 -4.34 6.67 6.08
CA ALA A 110 -5.65 6.03 5.92
C ALA A 110 -6.61 6.56 6.99
N MET A 111 -7.84 6.87 6.61
CA MET A 111 -8.91 7.29 7.51
C MET A 111 -10.12 6.40 7.26
N PRO A 112 -10.65 5.71 8.29
CA PRO A 112 -11.88 4.96 8.14
C PRO A 112 -13.03 5.92 7.85
N ILE A 113 -13.85 5.57 6.86
CA ILE A 113 -15.14 6.21 6.59
C ILE A 113 -16.21 5.41 7.31
N GLU A 114 -16.21 4.10 7.11
CA GLU A 114 -17.16 3.17 7.72
C GLU A 114 -16.47 1.82 7.98
N ILE A 115 -16.85 1.16 9.07
CA ILE A 115 -16.44 -0.21 9.39
C ILE A 115 -17.71 -1.00 9.74
N LYS A 116 -17.95 -2.12 9.07
CA LYS A 116 -19.09 -3.00 9.30
C LYS A 116 -18.62 -4.43 9.56
N LEU A 117 -19.21 -5.06 10.56
CA LEU A 117 -19.09 -6.50 10.78
C LEU A 117 -20.17 -7.22 9.97
N PHE A 118 -19.87 -8.39 9.39
CA PHE A 118 -20.87 -9.13 8.60
C PHE A 118 -22.09 -9.55 9.42
N ASP A 119 -21.94 -9.73 10.73
CA ASP A 119 -23.06 -10.06 11.61
C ASP A 119 -24.08 -8.89 11.71
N ASP A 120 -23.63 -7.64 11.54
CA ASP A 120 -24.50 -6.45 11.51
C ASP A 120 -25.18 -6.25 10.13
N MET A 121 -24.54 -6.71 9.06
CA MET A 121 -25.10 -6.68 7.69
C MET A 121 -26.32 -7.62 7.54
N SER A 122 -26.37 -8.70 8.32
CA SER A 122 -27.51 -9.65 8.33
C SER A 122 -28.79 -9.04 8.91
N LYS A 123 -28.67 -7.99 9.74
CA LYS A 123 -29.82 -7.31 10.37
C LYS A 123 -30.45 -6.25 9.46
N THR A 124 -29.69 -5.71 8.51
CA THR A 124 -30.17 -4.66 7.59
C THR A 124 -30.99 -5.22 6.42
N SER A 125 -30.88 -6.51 6.13
CA SER A 125 -31.60 -7.17 5.02
C SER A 125 -33.05 -7.58 5.35
N LYS A 126 -33.56 -7.31 6.55
CA LYS A 126 -34.93 -7.71 6.97
C LYS A 126 -36.00 -6.62 6.82
N THR A 127 -35.71 -5.55 6.07
CA THR A 127 -36.72 -4.52 5.79
C THR A 127 -36.78 -4.22 4.29
N LEU A 128 -37.31 -5.18 3.53
CA LEU A 128 -38.00 -4.98 2.25
C LEU A 128 -39.16 -5.97 2.19
#